data_AF-A0A5S5DNL0-F1
#
_entry.id   AF-A0A5S5DNL0-F1
#
_cell.length_a   1.000
_cell.length_b   1.000
_cell.length_c   1.000
_cell.angle_alpha   90.00
_cell.angle_beta   90.00
_cell.angle_gamma   90.00
#
_symmetry.space_group_name_H-M   'P 1'
#
loop_
_entity.id
_entity.type
_entity.pdbx_description
1 polymer ?
#
loop_
_entity_poly.entity_id
_entity_poly.type
_entity_poly.pdbx_seq_one_letter_code
_entity_poly.pdbx_strand_id
1 'polypeptide(L)'
;MNRYLTLKLLFCCVLIIQYACSGSAEEPKPQIPDPQGNNRIVVASSKGQPGIGPSDALPHGTPLSLPEGIRIVERRHHPFDPDLQKLYAHVNFFYVDVNLVNDRMPGTPPVTVEFPPGLVVVSMDHDKQNGISVSKYLVQVPPTERFGGGRDTTTIYIGMACINADRSMPWYDNQGEEMRYPIARNNFRDFLVTSDKNLMQFIDILKDYPKLRITQHWDPVAAHEPDYVTPPWMRIYNTIQDLIWQITDGEGIEQRDIDDLKKLLEAYR
;
A
#
# COMPACT_ATOMS: atom_id res chain seq x y z
N MET A 1 -19.88 -63.90 -56.28
CA MET A 1 -20.09 -63.49 -54.88
C MET A 1 -19.41 -62.14 -54.68
N ASN A 2 -20.26 -61.11 -54.65
CA ASN A 2 -20.07 -59.67 -54.39
C ASN A 2 -18.81 -58.94 -54.89
N ARG A 3 -18.98 -58.33 -56.07
CA ARG A 3 -18.41 -57.02 -56.43
C ARG A 3 -19.51 -56.17 -57.07
N TYR A 4 -19.30 -54.85 -57.06
CA TYR A 4 -19.95 -53.79 -57.84
C TYR A 4 -21.01 -52.93 -57.15
N LEU A 5 -20.47 -51.91 -56.47
CA LEU A 5 -20.81 -50.49 -56.58
C LEU A 5 -21.42 -50.09 -57.94
N THR A 6 -22.60 -49.44 -57.97
CA THR A 6 -22.88 -48.20 -58.75
C THR A 6 -24.33 -47.69 -58.62
N LEU A 7 -24.45 -46.48 -58.07
CA LEU A 7 -25.08 -45.29 -58.66
C LEU A 7 -26.36 -45.46 -59.52
N LYS A 8 -27.50 -44.94 -59.04
CA LYS A 8 -28.53 -44.31 -59.88
C LYS A 8 -29.19 -43.10 -59.19
N LEU A 9 -29.04 -41.96 -59.86
CA LEU A 9 -29.87 -40.75 -59.77
C LEU A 9 -31.37 -41.08 -59.89
N LEU A 10 -32.23 -40.35 -59.17
CA LEU A 10 -33.45 -39.82 -59.79
C LEU A 10 -33.87 -38.48 -59.18
N PHE A 11 -34.12 -37.55 -60.09
CA PHE A 11 -34.64 -36.21 -59.95
C PHE A 11 -36.10 -36.21 -59.44
N CYS A 12 -36.46 -35.26 -58.57
CA CYS A 12 -37.78 -34.62 -58.62
C CYS A 12 -37.74 -33.26 -57.91
N CYS A 13 -37.79 -32.19 -58.70
CA CYS A 13 -38.08 -30.84 -58.24
C CYS A 13 -39.56 -30.73 -57.85
N VAL A 14 -39.87 -30.22 -56.66
CA VAL A 14 -41.07 -29.40 -56.42
C VAL A 14 -40.70 -28.31 -55.41
N LEU A 15 -40.77 -27.05 -55.88
CA LEU A 15 -40.79 -25.85 -55.04
C LEU A 15 -42.05 -25.86 -54.16
N ILE A 16 -41.88 -25.66 -52.85
CA ILE A 16 -42.86 -24.95 -52.03
C ILE A 16 -42.11 -23.88 -51.25
N ILE A 17 -42.29 -22.63 -51.67
CA ILE A 17 -41.99 -21.44 -50.88
C ILE A 17 -43.13 -21.31 -49.87
N GLN A 18 -42.84 -21.33 -48.57
CA GLN A 18 -43.53 -20.48 -47.60
C GLN A 18 -42.57 -20.00 -46.50
N TYR A 19 -42.75 -18.72 -46.20
CA TYR A 19 -41.99 -17.80 -45.37
C TYR A 19 -42.24 -17.97 -43.86
N ALA A 20 -41.39 -17.31 -43.07
CA ALA A 20 -41.47 -16.97 -41.62
C ALA A 20 -40.83 -18.02 -40.68
N CYS A 21 -39.90 -17.69 -39.77
CA CYS A 21 -39.66 -16.44 -39.04
C CYS A 21 -38.16 -16.25 -38.72
N SER A 22 -37.74 -14.98 -38.84
CA SER A 22 -36.66 -14.25 -38.17
C SER A 22 -35.80 -14.97 -37.12
N GLY A 23 -34.49 -14.96 -37.37
CA GLY A 23 -33.45 -15.23 -36.39
C GLY A 23 -32.13 -15.54 -37.08
N SER A 24 -31.54 -14.57 -37.78
CA SER A 24 -30.15 -14.71 -38.21
C SER A 24 -29.29 -14.74 -36.95
N ALA A 25 -28.83 -15.92 -36.56
CA ALA A 25 -27.75 -16.04 -35.60
C ALA A 25 -26.55 -15.28 -36.19
N GLU A 26 -26.25 -14.11 -35.63
CA GLU A 26 -24.99 -13.42 -35.89
C GLU A 26 -23.89 -14.36 -35.42
N GLU A 27 -23.01 -14.78 -36.34
CA GLU A 27 -21.79 -15.47 -35.97
C GLU A 27 -21.03 -14.60 -34.94
N PRO A 28 -20.46 -15.20 -33.89
CA PRO A 28 -19.70 -14.43 -32.91
C PRO A 28 -18.52 -13.80 -33.63
N LYS A 29 -18.56 -12.46 -33.78
CA LYS A 29 -17.42 -11.70 -34.30
C LYS A 29 -16.20 -12.05 -33.46
N PRO A 30 -15.05 -12.37 -34.08
CA PRO A 30 -13.81 -12.54 -33.35
C PRO A 30 -13.59 -11.29 -32.50
N GLN A 31 -13.46 -11.46 -31.19
CA GLN A 31 -13.01 -10.38 -30.31
C GLN A 31 -11.59 -10.04 -30.74
N ILE A 32 -11.45 -8.98 -31.52
CA ILE A 32 -10.15 -8.33 -31.74
C ILE A 32 -9.76 -7.80 -30.36
N PRO A 33 -8.63 -8.22 -29.77
CA PRO A 33 -8.17 -7.67 -28.51
C PRO A 33 -8.07 -6.15 -28.68
N ASP A 34 -8.71 -5.39 -27.80
CA ASP A 34 -8.58 -3.95 -27.76
C ASP A 34 -7.09 -3.61 -27.54
N PRO A 35 -6.38 -3.01 -28.52
CA PRO A 35 -4.97 -2.67 -28.37
C PRO A 35 -4.74 -1.59 -27.30
N GLN A 36 -5.81 -0.93 -26.83
CA GLN A 36 -5.80 0.16 -25.85
C GLN A 36 -6.43 -0.23 -24.49
N GLY A 37 -7.02 -1.42 -24.38
CA GLY A 37 -7.86 -1.80 -23.24
C GLY A 37 -7.12 -1.85 -21.90
N ASN A 38 -5.80 -2.02 -21.93
CA ASN A 38 -4.96 -2.14 -20.74
C ASN A 38 -4.23 -0.85 -20.33
N ASN A 39 -4.27 0.21 -21.16
CA ASN A 39 -3.63 1.50 -20.86
C ASN A 39 -4.62 2.53 -20.27
N ARG A 40 -5.80 2.09 -19.86
CA ARG A 40 -6.80 2.94 -19.22
C ARG A 40 -6.40 3.22 -17.78
N ILE A 41 -6.38 4.49 -17.37
CA ILE A 41 -6.22 4.88 -15.96
C ILE A 41 -7.42 4.38 -15.15
N VAL A 42 -7.15 3.61 -14.10
CA VAL A 42 -8.16 2.99 -13.21
C VAL A 42 -8.09 3.50 -11.78
N VAL A 43 -6.93 4.01 -11.37
CA VAL A 43 -6.76 4.83 -10.17
C VAL A 43 -6.27 6.18 -10.66
N ALA A 44 -7.06 7.23 -10.48
CA ALA A 44 -6.70 8.55 -10.97
C ALA A 44 -5.54 9.17 -10.17
N SER A 45 -4.91 10.19 -10.75
CA SER A 45 -3.92 11.01 -10.04
C SER A 45 -4.54 11.81 -8.89
N SER A 46 -3.76 11.95 -7.82
CA SER A 46 -3.94 12.89 -6.71
C SER A 46 -2.86 13.97 -6.68
N LYS A 47 -2.10 14.11 -7.78
CA LYS A 47 -1.07 15.14 -7.91
C LYS A 47 -1.63 16.54 -7.66
N GLY A 48 -0.93 17.28 -6.81
CA GLY A 48 -1.30 18.65 -6.43
C GLY A 48 -2.40 18.74 -5.37
N GLN A 49 -2.95 17.61 -4.89
CA GLN A 49 -3.74 17.64 -3.65
C GLN A 49 -2.85 18.11 -2.48
N PRO A 50 -3.39 18.81 -1.47
CA PRO A 50 -2.62 19.30 -0.34
C PRO A 50 -1.75 18.21 0.30
N GLY A 51 -0.47 18.51 0.50
CA GLY A 51 0.51 17.63 1.15
C GLY A 51 0.89 16.35 0.38
N ILE A 52 0.38 16.19 -0.84
CA ILE A 52 0.63 15.07 -1.74
C ILE A 52 1.49 15.54 -2.92
N GLY A 53 2.46 14.71 -3.29
CA GLY A 53 3.38 14.96 -4.39
C GLY A 53 4.18 16.26 -4.18
N PRO A 54 4.14 17.21 -5.12
CA PRO A 54 4.89 18.47 -5.01
C PRO A 54 4.23 19.52 -4.08
N SER A 55 3.13 19.20 -3.39
CA SER A 55 2.40 20.17 -2.57
C SER A 55 2.99 20.34 -1.16
N ASP A 56 3.30 21.59 -0.80
CA ASP A 56 3.76 21.97 0.56
C ASP A 56 2.65 22.29 1.55
N ALA A 57 1.38 22.22 1.11
CA ALA A 57 0.24 22.39 2.00
C ALA A 57 0.11 21.19 2.96
N LEU A 58 -0.66 21.36 4.05
CA LEU A 58 -0.97 20.25 4.95
C LEU A 58 -1.90 19.24 4.27
N PRO A 59 -1.66 17.93 4.42
CA PRO A 59 -2.55 16.90 3.88
C PRO A 59 -3.99 17.03 4.39
N HIS A 60 -4.95 16.78 3.50
CA HIS A 60 -6.35 16.65 3.89
C HIS A 60 -6.60 15.30 4.58
N GLY A 61 -7.36 15.33 5.66
CA GLY A 61 -7.73 14.14 6.40
C GLY A 61 -8.38 14.47 7.72
N THR A 62 -8.69 13.43 8.49
CA THR A 62 -9.21 13.56 9.86
C THR A 62 -8.11 13.19 10.85
N PRO A 63 -7.86 13.95 11.93
CA PRO A 63 -6.91 13.54 12.95
C PRO A 63 -7.18 12.12 13.46
N LEU A 64 -6.12 11.35 13.69
CA LEU A 64 -6.21 10.01 14.27
C LEU A 64 -6.95 10.07 15.61
N SER A 65 -8.07 9.36 15.70
CA SER A 65 -8.81 9.22 16.95
C SER A 65 -8.15 8.16 17.82
N LEU A 66 -7.74 8.56 19.03
CA LEU A 66 -7.17 7.65 20.02
C LEU A 66 -8.24 7.25 21.05
N PRO A 67 -8.23 6.00 21.54
CA PRO A 67 -9.09 5.58 22.64
C PRO A 67 -8.89 6.44 23.89
N GLU A 68 -9.93 6.55 24.72
CA GLU A 68 -9.84 7.29 25.98
C GLU A 68 -8.67 6.78 26.87
N GLY A 69 -7.87 7.73 27.33
CA GLY A 69 -6.69 7.49 28.16
C GLY A 69 -5.42 7.13 27.37
N ILE A 70 -5.49 7.04 26.03
CA ILE A 70 -4.32 6.85 25.17
C ILE A 70 -3.83 8.19 24.64
N ARG A 71 -2.52 8.40 24.69
CA ARG A 71 -1.87 9.57 24.09
C ARG A 71 -0.59 9.15 23.38
N ILE A 72 -0.35 9.77 22.22
CA ILE A 72 0.97 9.77 21.58
C ILE A 72 1.82 10.85 22.27
N VAL A 73 3.07 10.53 22.60
CA VAL A 73 4.01 11.45 23.25
C VAL A 73 5.35 11.49 22.52
N GLU A 74 6.09 12.59 22.65
CA GLU A 74 7.47 12.66 22.14
C GLU A 74 8.45 11.95 23.07
N ARG A 75 9.46 11.28 22.50
CA ARG A 75 10.58 10.69 23.23
C ARG A 75 11.91 10.97 22.54
N ARG A 76 12.30 12.25 22.53
CA ARG A 76 13.48 12.77 21.81
C ARG A 76 14.78 12.01 22.06
N HIS A 77 14.97 11.51 23.28
CA HIS A 77 16.19 10.81 23.70
C HIS A 77 16.03 9.29 23.80
N HIS A 78 14.88 8.73 23.42
CA HIS A 78 14.72 7.28 23.43
C HIS A 78 15.36 6.69 22.18
N PRO A 79 16.32 5.74 22.32
CA PRO A 79 16.99 5.13 21.19
C PRO A 79 16.01 4.32 20.33
N PHE A 80 16.34 4.19 19.04
CA PHE A 80 15.67 3.20 18.20
C PHE A 80 15.95 1.77 18.71
N ASP A 81 14.93 0.93 18.69
CA ASP A 81 15.01 -0.50 19.00
C ASP A 81 14.67 -1.30 17.74
N PRO A 82 15.64 -2.03 17.14
CA PRO A 82 15.44 -2.77 15.90
C PRO A 82 14.69 -4.11 16.10
N ASP A 83 14.02 -4.33 17.24
CA ASP A 83 13.15 -5.49 17.43
C ASP A 83 11.98 -5.47 16.42
N LEU A 84 11.99 -6.43 15.49
CA LEU A 84 10.93 -6.62 14.49
C LEU A 84 9.54 -6.82 15.09
N GLN A 85 9.41 -7.25 16.35
CA GLN A 85 8.11 -7.34 17.02
C GLN A 85 7.46 -5.97 17.23
N LYS A 86 8.27 -4.91 17.27
CA LYS A 86 7.81 -3.52 17.37
C LYS A 86 7.45 -2.92 16.01
N LEU A 87 7.81 -3.57 14.90
CA LEU A 87 7.56 -3.09 13.55
C LEU A 87 6.19 -3.55 13.02
N TYR A 88 5.35 -2.56 12.69
CA TYR A 88 4.04 -2.71 12.07
C TYR A 88 4.11 -2.15 10.64
N ALA A 89 4.42 -3.01 9.67
CA ALA A 89 4.74 -2.58 8.31
C ALA A 89 4.26 -3.59 7.26
N HIS A 90 3.55 -3.08 6.25
CA HIS A 90 3.27 -3.76 4.96
C HIS A 90 3.89 -3.02 3.76
N VAL A 91 4.58 -1.92 4.07
CA VAL A 91 5.49 -1.12 3.23
C VAL A 91 6.58 -0.60 4.16
N ASN A 92 7.78 -0.33 3.66
CA ASN A 92 8.95 -0.11 4.52
C ASN A 92 9.94 0.95 4.02
N PHE A 93 9.53 1.93 3.22
CA PHE A 93 10.44 2.98 2.72
C PHE A 93 11.03 3.83 3.85
N PHE A 94 10.25 4.05 4.90
CA PHE A 94 10.77 4.51 6.17
C PHE A 94 9.89 4.06 7.34
N TYR A 95 10.43 4.19 8.54
CA TYR A 95 9.72 3.91 9.78
C TYR A 95 9.46 5.20 10.54
N VAL A 96 8.28 5.28 11.13
CA VAL A 96 7.94 6.33 12.10
C VAL A 96 7.81 5.71 13.47
N ASP A 97 8.44 6.31 14.47
CA ASP A 97 8.25 5.93 15.86
C ASP A 97 6.96 6.52 16.41
N VAL A 98 6.18 5.67 17.10
CA VAL A 98 4.97 6.09 17.81
C VAL A 98 5.09 5.64 19.24
N ASN A 99 5.13 6.59 20.16
CA ASN A 99 5.29 6.33 21.59
C ASN A 99 3.94 6.55 22.28
N LEU A 100 3.34 5.46 22.77
CA LEU A 100 2.00 5.45 23.35
C LEU A 100 2.07 5.41 24.87
N VAL A 101 1.32 6.28 25.53
CA VAL A 101 1.03 6.24 26.96
C VAL A 101 -0.41 5.78 27.16
N ASN A 102 -0.62 4.89 28.12
CA ASN A 102 -1.94 4.51 28.60
C ASN A 102 -2.10 4.98 30.05
N ASP A 103 -2.94 6.01 30.23
CA ASP A 103 -3.17 6.68 31.50
C ASP A 103 -4.12 5.90 32.46
N ARG A 104 -4.62 4.72 32.04
CA ARG A 104 -5.42 3.84 32.89
C ARG A 104 -4.62 3.33 34.10
N MET A 105 -5.33 2.88 35.13
CA MET A 105 -4.70 2.39 36.35
C MET A 105 -3.84 1.14 36.09
N PRO A 106 -2.66 1.01 36.72
CA PRO A 106 -1.90 -0.23 36.71
C PRO A 106 -2.76 -1.43 37.14
N GLY A 107 -2.59 -2.57 36.48
CA GLY A 107 -3.41 -3.78 36.72
C GLY A 107 -4.73 -3.84 35.94
N THR A 108 -5.07 -2.82 35.17
CA THR A 108 -6.20 -2.90 34.20
C THR A 108 -5.77 -3.58 32.89
N PRO A 109 -6.69 -4.18 32.13
CA PRO A 109 -6.35 -4.78 30.83
C PRO A 109 -5.76 -3.75 29.84
N PRO A 110 -4.87 -4.17 28.92
CA PRO A 110 -4.39 -3.34 27.83
C PRO A 110 -5.53 -2.74 26.98
N VAL A 111 -5.25 -1.58 26.39
CA VAL A 111 -6.14 -0.93 25.43
C VAL A 111 -5.65 -1.23 24.03
N THR A 112 -6.56 -1.67 23.16
CA THR A 112 -6.26 -1.81 21.73
C THR A 112 -6.36 -0.45 21.06
N VAL A 113 -5.26 0.01 20.48
CA VAL A 113 -5.19 1.19 19.61
C VAL A 113 -5.22 0.73 18.16
N GLU A 114 -6.12 1.31 17.38
CA GLU A 114 -6.20 1.05 15.94
C GLU A 114 -5.48 2.15 15.17
N PHE A 115 -4.55 1.75 14.31
CA PHE A 115 -4.00 2.60 13.26
C PHE A 115 -4.64 2.16 11.94
N PRO A 116 -5.53 2.97 11.35
CA PRO A 116 -6.28 2.58 10.17
C PRO A 116 -5.40 2.59 8.91
N PRO A 117 -5.78 1.84 7.86
CA PRO A 117 -5.19 2.01 6.54
C PRO A 117 -5.39 3.44 6.05
N GLY A 118 -4.42 3.98 5.32
CA GLY A 118 -4.45 5.38 4.90
C GLY A 118 -4.07 6.37 6.00
N LEU A 119 -3.52 5.90 7.13
CA LEU A 119 -2.87 6.79 8.08
C LEU A 119 -1.69 7.48 7.40
N VAL A 120 -1.79 8.80 7.28
CA VAL A 120 -0.77 9.73 6.83
C VAL A 120 -0.06 10.32 8.04
N VAL A 121 1.26 10.38 7.95
CA VAL A 121 2.12 11.12 8.89
C VAL A 121 2.73 12.31 8.18
N VAL A 122 2.64 13.47 8.83
CA VAL A 122 3.15 14.72 8.27
C VAL A 122 4.53 15.00 8.85
N SER A 123 5.51 15.15 7.99
CA SER A 123 6.86 15.53 8.40
C SER A 123 6.84 16.94 8.98
N MET A 124 7.58 17.13 10.07
CA MET A 124 7.84 18.47 10.62
C MET A 124 8.83 19.28 9.78
N ASP A 125 9.58 18.61 8.91
CA ASP A 125 10.48 19.21 7.94
C ASP A 125 9.84 19.13 6.55
N HIS A 126 9.56 20.28 5.96
CA HIS A 126 8.90 20.40 4.66
C HIS A 126 9.73 19.81 3.51
N ASP A 127 11.04 19.67 3.69
CA ASP A 127 11.93 19.08 2.69
C ASP A 127 11.91 17.54 2.72
N LYS A 128 11.29 16.94 3.74
CA LYS A 128 11.21 15.48 3.92
C LYS A 128 9.85 14.91 3.54
N GLN A 129 9.85 13.63 3.19
CA GLN A 129 8.65 12.88 2.81
C GLN A 129 7.58 12.90 3.91
N ASN A 130 6.33 13.14 3.51
CA ASN A 130 5.19 12.62 4.27
C ASN A 130 5.09 11.10 4.03
N GLY A 131 4.45 10.41 4.97
CA GLY A 131 4.29 8.95 4.89
C GLY A 131 2.82 8.55 4.82
N ILE A 132 2.54 7.41 4.20
CA ILE A 132 1.24 6.73 4.27
C ILE A 132 1.42 5.26 4.62
N SER A 133 0.57 4.77 5.51
CA SER A 133 0.45 3.33 5.78
C SER A 133 -0.65 2.70 4.90
N VAL A 134 -0.42 1.47 4.46
CA VAL A 134 -1.33 0.76 3.54
C VAL A 134 -2.18 -0.31 4.24
N SER A 135 -2.05 -0.48 5.54
CA SER A 135 -2.70 -1.57 6.27
C SER A 135 -3.15 -1.13 7.65
N LYS A 136 -4.14 -1.87 8.17
CA LYS A 136 -4.62 -1.70 9.53
C LYS A 136 -3.68 -2.35 10.53
N TYR A 137 -3.39 -1.66 11.63
CA TYR A 137 -2.63 -2.22 12.75
C TYR A 137 -3.42 -2.11 14.05
N LEU A 138 -3.40 -3.19 14.83
CA LEU A 138 -3.99 -3.25 16.15
C LEU A 138 -2.88 -3.44 17.17
N VAL A 139 -2.71 -2.44 18.04
CA VAL A 139 -1.61 -2.38 18.99
C VAL A 139 -2.16 -2.47 20.40
N GLN A 140 -1.71 -3.46 21.16
CA GLN A 140 -2.07 -3.59 22.56
C GLN A 140 -1.17 -2.68 23.40
N VAL A 141 -1.77 -1.71 24.08
CA VAL A 141 -1.05 -0.75 24.94
C VAL A 141 -1.38 -1.06 26.40
N PRO A 142 -0.49 -1.73 27.15
CA PRO A 142 -0.70 -1.95 28.59
C PRO A 142 -0.75 -0.62 29.35
N PRO A 143 -1.40 -0.55 30.52
CA PRO A 143 -1.33 0.63 31.39
C PRO A 143 0.11 1.01 31.70
N THR A 144 0.41 2.30 31.62
CA THR A 144 1.76 2.78 31.87
C THR A 144 2.12 2.67 33.35
N GLU A 145 3.16 1.90 33.64
CA GLU A 145 3.73 1.80 34.98
C GLU A 145 4.42 3.12 35.38
N ARG A 146 4.33 3.47 36.68
CA ARG A 146 4.83 4.74 37.24
C ARG A 146 6.01 4.54 38.20
N PHE A 147 6.76 3.44 38.06
CA PHE A 147 7.92 3.20 38.92
C PHE A 147 9.12 4.05 38.47
N GLY A 148 9.77 4.76 39.40
CA GLY A 148 11.04 5.45 39.13
C GLY A 148 10.98 6.84 38.49
N GLY A 149 9.82 7.51 38.48
CA GLY A 149 9.70 8.91 38.06
C GLY A 149 9.50 9.14 36.55
N GLY A 150 9.57 8.08 35.74
CA GLY A 150 9.18 8.07 34.33
C GLY A 150 7.88 7.28 34.11
N ARG A 151 7.15 7.63 33.06
CA ARG A 151 6.04 6.83 32.51
C ARG A 151 6.63 5.95 31.41
N ASP A 152 6.67 4.63 31.60
CA ASP A 152 7.13 3.73 30.52
C ASP A 152 6.10 3.69 29.38
N THR A 153 6.56 3.84 28.15
CA THR A 153 5.68 3.98 26.98
C THR A 153 5.76 2.74 26.12
N THR A 154 4.65 2.36 25.49
CA THR A 154 4.68 1.39 24.40
C THR A 154 5.18 2.10 23.13
N THR A 155 6.44 1.88 22.78
CA THR A 155 7.03 2.36 21.52
C THR A 155 6.85 1.30 20.44
N ILE A 156 6.25 1.70 19.31
CA ILE A 156 6.13 0.90 18.09
C ILE A 156 6.73 1.67 16.92
N TYR A 157 6.96 0.98 15.81
CA TYR A 157 7.39 1.55 14.55
C TYR A 157 6.37 1.22 13.47
N ILE A 158 5.90 2.22 12.73
CA ILE A 158 4.99 2.03 11.61
C ILE A 158 5.78 2.19 10.31
N GLY A 159 5.72 1.17 9.45
CA GLY A 159 6.31 1.23 8.12
C GLY A 159 5.45 2.05 7.17
N MET A 160 6.08 3.00 6.50
CA MET A 160 5.44 3.98 5.63
C MET A 160 5.93 3.84 4.18
N ALA A 161 5.02 4.13 3.26
CA ALA A 161 5.34 4.51 1.90
C ALA A 161 5.46 6.04 1.82
N CYS A 162 6.33 6.52 0.95
CA CYS A 162 6.52 7.93 0.63
C CYS A 162 5.37 8.45 -0.25
N ILE A 163 4.95 9.71 -0.06
CA ILE A 163 3.88 10.32 -0.90
C ILE A 163 4.31 11.62 -1.60
N ASN A 164 5.60 11.96 -1.57
CA ASN A 164 6.15 13.17 -2.20
C ASN A 164 7.44 12.84 -2.97
N ALA A 165 7.36 12.28 -4.18
CA ALA A 165 8.54 11.68 -4.87
C ALA A 165 9.81 12.54 -4.87
N ASP A 166 9.68 13.85 -5.02
CA ASP A 166 10.80 14.80 -5.12
C ASP A 166 11.40 15.23 -3.77
N ARG A 167 10.84 14.79 -2.62
CA ARG A 167 11.34 15.15 -1.28
C ARG A 167 12.42 14.19 -0.76
N SER A 168 13.25 14.70 0.13
CA SER A 168 14.33 13.94 0.75
C SER A 168 13.81 12.84 1.67
N MET A 169 14.53 11.71 1.74
CA MET A 169 14.16 10.62 2.63
C MET A 169 14.26 11.05 4.12
N PRO A 170 13.26 10.73 4.97
CA PRO A 170 13.24 11.15 6.37
C PRO A 170 14.38 10.63 7.25
N TRP A 171 15.11 9.60 6.81
CA TRP A 171 16.21 8.96 7.55
C TRP A 171 17.61 9.36 7.05
N TYR A 172 17.72 10.24 6.05
CA TYR A 172 19.04 10.66 5.53
C TYR A 172 19.94 11.35 6.56
N ASP A 173 19.36 11.93 7.60
CA ASP A 173 20.12 12.62 8.65
C ASP A 173 20.50 11.70 9.82
N ASN A 174 20.20 10.39 9.72
CA ASN A 174 20.55 9.42 10.74
C ASN A 174 22.07 9.31 10.90
N GLN A 175 22.50 9.05 12.13
CA GLN A 175 23.91 8.91 12.50
C GLN A 175 24.11 7.65 13.36
N GLY A 176 25.36 7.18 13.43
CA GLY A 176 25.71 6.02 14.24
C GLY A 176 25.02 4.75 13.76
N GLU A 177 24.56 3.90 14.67
CA GLU A 177 23.93 2.61 14.31
C GLU A 177 22.59 2.78 13.58
N GLU A 178 21.88 3.90 13.77
CA GLU A 178 20.58 4.17 13.15
C GLU A 178 20.68 4.42 11.64
N MET A 179 21.86 4.71 11.10
CA MET A 179 22.06 4.85 9.66
C MET A 179 21.72 3.56 8.89
N ARG A 180 21.83 2.41 9.56
CA ARG A 180 21.53 1.08 9.00
C ARG A 180 20.04 0.73 9.01
N TYR A 181 19.19 1.67 9.39
CA TYR A 181 17.75 1.48 9.43
C TYR A 181 17.05 2.70 8.83
N PRO A 182 15.95 2.51 8.12
CA PRO A 182 15.20 3.60 7.52
C PRO A 182 14.30 4.30 8.55
N ILE A 183 14.77 4.46 9.79
CA ILE A 183 14.00 5.04 10.90
C ILE A 183 14.07 6.57 10.86
N ALA A 184 12.95 7.25 11.04
CA ALA A 184 12.89 8.71 11.10
C ALA A 184 12.32 9.16 12.45
N ARG A 185 13.14 8.99 13.50
CA ARG A 185 12.71 9.25 14.88
C ARG A 185 12.37 10.71 15.11
N ASN A 186 11.28 10.96 15.82
CA ASN A 186 10.85 12.30 16.23
C ASN A 186 10.72 13.31 15.08
N ASN A 187 10.40 12.85 13.86
CA ASN A 187 10.19 13.71 12.69
C ASN A 187 8.72 13.99 12.37
N PHE A 188 7.78 13.32 13.06
CA PHE A 188 6.36 13.37 12.74
C PHE A 188 5.53 13.71 13.98
N ARG A 189 4.57 14.63 13.83
CA ARG A 189 3.66 15.06 14.92
C ARG A 189 2.19 14.89 14.56
N ASP A 190 1.85 15.13 13.31
CA ASP A 190 0.48 15.04 12.86
C ASP A 190 0.21 13.66 12.24
N PHE A 191 -0.81 13.01 12.78
CA PHE A 191 -1.31 11.71 12.36
C PHE A 191 -2.72 11.92 11.82
N LEU A 192 -2.88 11.79 10.50
CA LEU A 192 -4.13 12.06 9.79
C LEU A 192 -4.60 10.78 9.11
N VAL A 193 -5.89 10.51 9.11
CA VAL A 193 -6.50 9.49 8.25
C VAL A 193 -6.91 10.20 6.96
N THR A 194 -6.27 9.85 5.84
CA THR A 194 -6.51 10.54 4.57
C THR A 194 -7.95 10.35 4.08
N SER A 195 -8.49 11.38 3.46
CA SER A 195 -9.75 11.31 2.69
C SER A 195 -9.51 11.22 1.19
N ASP A 196 -8.25 11.08 0.74
CA ASP A 196 -7.92 10.98 -0.67
C ASP A 196 -8.44 9.66 -1.25
N LYS A 197 -9.45 9.75 -2.12
CA LYS A 197 -10.15 8.58 -2.65
C LYS A 197 -9.26 7.70 -3.53
N ASN A 198 -8.24 8.26 -4.20
CA ASN A 198 -7.43 7.51 -5.16
C ASN A 198 -6.39 6.66 -4.41
N LEU A 199 -5.73 7.25 -3.41
CA LEU A 199 -4.88 6.51 -2.47
C LEU A 199 -5.66 5.44 -1.74
N MET A 200 -6.86 5.75 -1.25
CA MET A 200 -7.71 4.75 -0.58
C MET A 200 -8.17 3.64 -1.53
N GLN A 201 -8.47 3.95 -2.79
CA GLN A 201 -8.79 2.94 -3.82
C GLN A 201 -7.61 1.99 -4.05
N PHE A 202 -6.37 2.51 -4.11
CA PHE A 202 -5.18 1.68 -4.26
C PHE A 202 -4.90 0.84 -3.00
N ILE A 203 -5.02 1.43 -1.82
CA ILE A 203 -4.84 0.74 -0.54
C ILE A 203 -5.86 -0.41 -0.38
N ASP A 204 -7.09 -0.26 -0.87
CA ASP A 204 -8.10 -1.32 -0.85
C ASP A 204 -7.67 -2.57 -1.64
N ILE A 205 -6.82 -2.41 -2.66
CA ILE A 205 -6.25 -3.53 -3.43
C ILE A 205 -5.27 -4.33 -2.57
N LEU A 206 -4.58 -3.70 -1.61
CA LEU A 206 -3.54 -4.33 -0.79
C LEU A 206 -4.09 -5.05 0.46
N LYS A 207 -5.34 -4.81 0.84
CA LYS A 207 -5.89 -5.22 2.16
C LYS A 207 -5.97 -6.73 2.38
N ASP A 208 -6.10 -7.52 1.31
CA ASP A 208 -6.36 -8.98 1.38
C ASP A 208 -5.06 -9.81 1.31
N TYR A 209 -3.90 -9.19 1.55
CA TYR A 209 -2.57 -9.80 1.40
C TYR A 209 -1.74 -9.72 2.70
N PRO A 210 -2.12 -10.49 3.76
CA PRO A 210 -1.51 -10.36 5.09
C PRO A 210 -0.02 -10.74 5.15
N LYS A 211 0.49 -11.52 4.18
CA LYS A 211 1.92 -11.87 4.12
C LYS A 211 2.80 -10.74 3.56
N LEU A 212 2.22 -9.61 3.12
CA LEU A 212 2.98 -8.38 2.88
C LEU A 212 3.60 -7.81 4.16
N ARG A 213 3.23 -8.34 5.34
CA ARG A 213 3.89 -7.98 6.60
C ARG A 213 5.40 -8.17 6.48
N ILE A 214 6.13 -7.10 6.74
CA ILE A 214 7.59 -7.08 6.75
C ILE A 214 8.13 -8.00 7.85
N THR A 215 9.09 -8.85 7.48
CA THR A 215 9.74 -9.81 8.38
C THR A 215 11.21 -9.52 8.63
N GLN A 216 11.75 -8.45 8.05
CA GLN A 216 13.15 -8.04 8.23
C GLN A 216 13.34 -6.56 7.89
N HIS A 217 14.33 -5.93 8.54
CA HIS A 217 14.78 -4.60 8.19
C HIS A 217 15.60 -4.62 6.89
N TRP A 218 15.65 -3.47 6.21
CA TRP A 218 16.63 -3.24 5.15
C TRP A 218 17.62 -2.17 5.61
N ASP A 219 18.85 -2.26 5.10
CA ASP A 219 19.94 -1.33 5.41
C ASP A 219 20.02 -0.26 4.31
N PRO A 220 19.69 1.01 4.62
CA PRO A 220 19.76 2.07 3.64
C PRO A 220 21.16 2.43 3.19
N VAL A 221 22.18 2.18 4.00
CA VAL A 221 23.58 2.37 3.60
C VAL A 221 23.94 1.36 2.53
N ALA A 222 23.58 0.09 2.76
CA ALA A 222 23.84 -0.98 1.79
C ALA A 222 23.17 -0.68 0.42
N ALA A 223 22.00 -0.03 0.42
CA ALA A 223 21.30 0.35 -0.81
C ALA A 223 22.01 1.42 -1.66
N HIS A 224 22.99 2.14 -1.10
CA HIS A 224 23.81 3.12 -1.82
C HIS A 224 25.16 2.57 -2.29
N GLU A 225 25.46 1.30 -2.00
CA GLU A 225 26.71 0.68 -2.46
C GLU A 225 26.67 0.44 -3.97
N PRO A 226 27.80 0.61 -4.71
CA PRO A 226 27.81 0.53 -6.17
C PRO A 226 27.37 -0.82 -6.76
N ASP A 227 27.54 -1.90 -6.00
CA ASP A 227 27.20 -3.27 -6.39
C ASP A 227 25.87 -3.75 -5.78
N TYR A 228 25.11 -2.86 -5.15
CA TYR A 228 23.84 -3.21 -4.53
C TYR A 228 22.85 -3.77 -5.54
N VAL A 229 22.34 -4.96 -5.23
CA VAL A 229 21.22 -5.58 -5.95
C VAL A 229 20.03 -5.64 -5.00
N THR A 230 18.92 -5.04 -5.41
CA THR A 230 17.68 -5.05 -4.60
C THR A 230 17.29 -6.50 -4.28
N PRO A 231 17.24 -6.88 -2.99
CA PRO A 231 16.87 -8.23 -2.56
C PRO A 231 15.48 -8.62 -3.09
N PRO A 232 15.25 -9.89 -3.47
CA PRO A 232 13.96 -10.33 -4.01
C PRO A 232 12.75 -9.96 -3.14
N TRP A 233 12.90 -10.05 -1.82
CA TRP A 233 11.83 -9.74 -0.86
C TRP A 233 11.44 -8.24 -0.87
N MET A 234 12.35 -7.33 -1.25
CA MET A 234 12.06 -5.89 -1.30
C MET A 234 11.30 -5.46 -2.55
N ARG A 235 11.37 -6.24 -3.63
CA ARG A 235 10.89 -5.81 -4.95
C ARG A 235 9.41 -5.45 -4.96
N ILE A 236 8.57 -6.21 -4.24
CA ILE A 236 7.14 -5.92 -4.15
C ILE A 236 6.87 -4.56 -3.50
N TYR A 237 7.63 -4.18 -2.47
CA TYR A 237 7.44 -2.91 -1.79
C TYR A 237 7.89 -1.75 -2.66
N ASN A 238 8.96 -1.92 -3.45
CA ASN A 238 9.35 -0.94 -4.47
C ASN A 238 8.26 -0.76 -5.52
N THR A 239 7.68 -1.86 -6.03
CA THR A 239 6.54 -1.78 -6.95
C THR A 239 5.35 -1.06 -6.33
N ILE A 240 5.00 -1.35 -5.07
CA ILE A 240 3.92 -0.65 -4.37
C ILE A 240 4.22 0.85 -4.24
N GLN A 241 5.45 1.21 -3.89
CA GLN A 241 5.87 2.61 -3.78
C GLN A 241 5.82 3.35 -5.12
N ASP A 242 6.33 2.74 -6.19
CA ASP A 242 6.31 3.35 -7.52
C ASP A 242 4.86 3.63 -7.97
N LEU A 243 3.94 2.71 -7.67
CA LEU A 243 2.51 2.89 -7.95
C LEU A 243 1.88 3.97 -7.08
N ILE A 244 2.28 4.10 -5.80
CA ILE A 244 1.87 5.23 -4.97
C ILE A 244 2.35 6.54 -5.60
N TRP A 245 3.60 6.63 -6.07
CA TRP A 245 4.09 7.82 -6.75
C TRP A 245 3.42 8.10 -8.09
N GLN A 246 2.95 7.08 -8.82
CA GLN A 246 2.09 7.31 -9.99
C GLN A 246 0.78 8.02 -9.62
N ILE A 247 0.22 7.75 -8.43
CA ILE A 247 -0.95 8.47 -7.91
C ILE A 247 -0.55 9.87 -7.44
N THR A 248 0.51 10.01 -6.67
CA THR A 248 0.82 11.26 -5.95
C THR A 248 1.58 12.28 -6.79
N ASP A 249 2.38 11.83 -7.74
CA ASP A 249 3.30 12.66 -8.54
C ASP A 249 3.14 12.45 -10.05
N GLY A 250 2.52 11.34 -10.46
CA GLY A 250 2.22 10.98 -11.85
C GLY A 250 0.77 11.24 -12.28
N GLU A 251 0.37 10.57 -13.36
CA GLU A 251 -0.94 10.72 -14.02
C GLU A 251 -2.01 9.71 -13.52
N GLY A 252 -1.68 8.92 -12.50
CA GLY A 252 -2.48 7.78 -12.02
C GLY A 252 -1.96 6.44 -12.51
N ILE A 253 -2.65 5.36 -12.14
CA ILE A 253 -2.26 3.97 -12.42
C ILE A 253 -3.13 3.39 -13.54
N GLU A 254 -2.49 2.76 -14.53
CA GLU A 254 -3.16 2.05 -15.61
C GLU A 254 -3.66 0.65 -15.18
N GLN A 255 -4.65 0.11 -15.88
CA GLN A 255 -5.19 -1.23 -15.61
C GLN A 255 -4.10 -2.31 -15.67
N ARG A 256 -3.18 -2.24 -16.63
CA ARG A 256 -2.07 -3.20 -16.75
C ARG A 256 -1.22 -3.28 -15.48
N ASP A 257 -0.96 -2.14 -14.85
CA ASP A 257 -0.05 -2.05 -13.71
C ASP A 257 -0.73 -2.64 -12.46
N ILE A 258 -2.05 -2.42 -12.33
CA ILE A 258 -2.87 -3.11 -11.32
C ILE A 258 -2.90 -4.62 -11.55
N ASP A 259 -3.05 -5.07 -12.79
CA ASP A 259 -3.09 -6.50 -13.11
C ASP A 259 -1.75 -7.17 -12.83
N ASP A 260 -0.64 -6.50 -13.14
CA ASP A 260 0.71 -6.98 -12.86
C ASP A 260 1.01 -6.98 -11.36
N LEU A 261 0.62 -5.93 -10.63
CA LEU A 261 0.69 -5.92 -9.17
C LEU A 261 -0.10 -7.09 -8.58
N LYS A 262 -1.33 -7.33 -9.01
CA LYS A 262 -2.16 -8.44 -8.49
C LYS A 262 -1.49 -9.80 -8.68
N LYS A 263 -0.86 -10.04 -9.84
CA LYS A 263 -0.09 -11.28 -10.08
C LYS A 263 1.06 -11.43 -9.08
N LEU A 264 1.79 -10.35 -8.78
CA LEU A 264 2.86 -10.37 -7.78
C LEU A 264 2.32 -10.60 -6.37
N LEU A 265 1.17 -10.01 -6.05
CA LEU A 265 0.52 -10.12 -4.74
C LEU A 265 -0.01 -11.52 -4.43
N GLU A 266 -0.25 -12.38 -5.42
CA GLU A 266 -0.71 -13.75 -5.18
C GLU A 266 0.24 -14.54 -4.26
N ALA A 267 1.55 -14.25 -4.27
CA ALA A 267 2.51 -14.85 -3.35
C ALA A 267 2.32 -14.42 -1.87
N TYR A 268 1.52 -13.37 -1.64
CA TYR A 268 1.33 -12.72 -0.35
C TYR A 268 -0.08 -12.90 0.25
N ARG A 269 -0.93 -13.73 -0.37
CA ARG A 269 -2.20 -14.18 0.23
C ARG A 269 -1.98 -15.03 1.48
#